data_AF-R5ATZ4-F1
#
_entry.id   AF-R5ATZ4-F1
#
_cell.length_a   1.000
_cell.length_b   1.000
_cell.length_c   1.000
_cell.angle_alpha   90.00
_cell.angle_beta   90.00
_cell.angle_gamma   90.00
#
_symmetry.space_group_name_H-M   'P 1'
#
loop_
_entity.id
_entity.type
_entity.pdbx_description
1 polymer ?
#
loop_
_entity_poly.entity_id
_entity_poly.type
_entity_poly.pdbx_seq_one_letter_code
_entity_poly.pdbx_strand_id
1 'polypeptide(L)'
;MKLIANRALLKGNRVAFCDDSIVRGTQLRDNVSDLYDYGVKEVHMRISCPPLIYPCKYLNFTASKSEMELITRRVIEQLEGDPNTNLEAYATEGTPQYEAMVEEIRKKLQLTSLKFCSIQKIIDAIGLPKCKICTHCFDGTGRD
;
A
#
# COMPACT_ATOMS: atom_id res chain seq x y z
N MET A 1 -10.66 -7.35 7.51
CA MET A 1 -12.01 -7.78 7.10
C MET A 1 -11.95 -9.27 6.79
N LYS A 2 -12.90 -10.08 7.25
CA LYS A 2 -13.02 -11.49 6.82
C LYS A 2 -13.89 -11.52 5.58
N LEU A 3 -13.38 -12.04 4.47
CA LEU A 3 -14.06 -12.08 3.18
C LEU A 3 -14.46 -13.52 2.84
N ILE A 4 -15.57 -13.68 2.11
CA ILE A 4 -15.96 -14.96 1.49
C ILE A 4 -16.00 -14.72 -0.02
N ALA A 5 -15.10 -15.37 -0.75
CA ALA A 5 -14.93 -15.11 -2.17
C ALA A 5 -15.95 -15.90 -3.02
N ASN A 6 -16.58 -15.24 -4.00
CA ASN A 6 -17.54 -15.88 -4.90
C ASN A 6 -16.80 -16.64 -6.02
N ARG A 7 -16.62 -17.94 -5.84
CA ARG A 7 -15.87 -18.82 -6.77
C ARG A 7 -16.39 -18.78 -8.20
N ALA A 8 -17.71 -18.65 -8.39
CA ALA A 8 -18.32 -18.64 -9.72
C ALA A 8 -17.87 -17.43 -10.55
N LEU A 9 -17.54 -16.32 -9.90
CA LEU A 9 -17.05 -15.11 -10.57
C LEU A 9 -15.52 -15.10 -10.76
N LEU A 10 -14.79 -15.91 -9.98
CA LEU A 10 -13.33 -15.83 -9.89
C LEU A 10 -12.62 -16.84 -10.78
N LYS A 11 -13.16 -18.07 -10.90
CA LYS A 11 -12.49 -19.18 -11.57
C LYS A 11 -12.18 -18.85 -13.04
N GLY A 12 -10.90 -18.94 -13.41
CA GLY A 12 -10.40 -18.74 -14.77
C GLY A 12 -10.26 -17.29 -15.20
N ASN A 13 -10.62 -16.33 -14.34
CA ASN A 13 -10.60 -14.90 -14.64
C ASN A 13 -9.31 -14.22 -14.18
N ARG A 14 -9.05 -13.03 -14.76
CA ARG A 14 -8.04 -12.08 -14.30
C ARG A 14 -8.78 -10.96 -13.59
N VAL A 15 -8.41 -10.66 -12.35
CA VAL A 15 -9.23 -9.84 -11.46
C VAL A 15 -8.49 -8.58 -11.04
N ALA A 16 -9.19 -7.45 -11.08
CA ALA A 16 -8.73 -6.22 -10.47
C ALA A 16 -9.39 -6.09 -9.10
N PHE A 17 -8.60 -6.14 -8.03
CA PHE A 17 -9.06 -5.88 -6.67
C PHE A 17 -8.72 -4.45 -6.29
N CYS A 18 -9.72 -3.74 -5.77
CA CYS A 18 -9.56 -2.39 -5.25
C CYS A 18 -9.67 -2.43 -3.74
N ASP A 19 -8.71 -1.83 -3.04
CA ASP A 19 -8.72 -1.71 -1.59
C ASP A 19 -8.38 -0.27 -1.18
N ASP A 20 -8.69 0.09 0.07
CA ASP A 20 -8.48 1.44 0.55
C ASP A 20 -6.98 1.75 0.70
N SER A 21 -6.25 0.83 1.33
CA SER A 21 -4.89 1.01 1.83
C SER A 21 -4.18 -0.34 2.05
N ILE A 22 -2.85 -0.30 2.15
CA ILE A 22 -2.05 -1.42 2.64
C ILE A 22 -1.23 -0.94 3.84
N VAL A 23 -1.63 -1.36 5.04
CA VAL A 23 -0.88 -1.07 6.28
C VAL A 23 0.16 -2.18 6.50
N ARG A 24 -0.26 -3.33 7.04
CA ARG A 24 0.61 -4.50 7.25
C ARG A 24 0.68 -5.43 6.05
N GLY A 25 -0.39 -5.53 5.26
CA GLY A 25 -0.50 -6.45 4.12
C GLY A 25 -0.69 -7.93 4.45
N THR A 26 -0.70 -8.35 5.73
CA THR A 26 -0.84 -9.76 6.14
C THR A 26 -2.15 -10.37 5.66
N GLN A 27 -3.28 -9.75 6.01
CA GLN A 27 -4.61 -10.20 5.57
C GLN A 27 -4.73 -10.21 4.04
N LEU A 28 -4.14 -9.22 3.37
CA LEU A 28 -4.20 -9.12 1.92
C LEU A 28 -3.44 -10.28 1.25
N ARG A 29 -2.28 -10.66 1.80
CA ARG A 29 -1.52 -11.83 1.31
C ARG A 29 -2.34 -13.11 1.42
N ASP A 30 -3.00 -13.33 2.54
CA ASP A 30 -3.81 -14.53 2.77
C ASP A 30 -5.01 -14.55 1.80
N ASN A 31 -5.69 -13.41 1.64
CA ASN A 31 -6.77 -13.28 0.66
C ASN A 31 -6.30 -13.55 -0.78
N VAL A 32 -5.11 -13.08 -1.17
CA VAL A 32 -4.55 -13.32 -2.50
C VAL A 32 -4.26 -14.82 -2.72
N SER A 33 -3.75 -15.52 -1.70
CA SER A 33 -3.56 -16.97 -1.75
C SER A 33 -4.90 -17.68 -2.00
N ASP A 34 -5.94 -17.34 -1.24
CA ASP A 34 -7.27 -17.93 -1.40
C ASP A 34 -7.85 -17.68 -2.81
N LEU A 35 -7.58 -16.51 -3.40
CA LEU A 35 -8.02 -16.20 -4.76
C LEU A 35 -7.37 -17.11 -5.80
N TYR A 36 -6.06 -17.36 -5.71
CA TYR A 36 -5.38 -18.29 -6.60
C TYR A 36 -5.86 -19.74 -6.40
N ASP A 37 -6.08 -20.16 -5.15
CA ASP A 37 -6.65 -21.48 -4.83
C ASP A 37 -8.04 -21.66 -5.45
N TYR A 38 -8.79 -20.57 -5.65
CA TYR A 38 -10.10 -20.59 -6.30
C TYR A 38 -10.02 -20.55 -7.83
N GLY A 39 -8.81 -20.59 -8.38
CA GLY A 39 -8.55 -20.69 -9.82
C GLY A 39 -8.48 -19.35 -10.54
N VAL A 40 -8.24 -18.24 -9.84
CA VAL A 40 -7.92 -16.96 -10.49
C VAL A 40 -6.60 -17.07 -11.24
N LYS A 41 -6.52 -16.49 -12.44
CA LYS A 41 -5.30 -16.50 -13.27
C LYS A 41 -4.32 -15.39 -12.91
N GLU A 42 -4.83 -14.20 -12.66
CA GLU A 42 -4.03 -13.00 -12.34
C GLU A 42 -4.76 -12.15 -11.31
N VAL A 43 -4.03 -11.63 -10.33
CA VAL A 43 -4.56 -10.73 -9.29
C VAL A 43 -3.87 -9.36 -9.41
N HIS A 44 -4.61 -8.36 -9.88
CA HIS A 44 -4.14 -6.98 -10.01
C HIS A 44 -4.70 -6.12 -8.88
N MET A 45 -3.84 -5.63 -7.99
CA MET A 45 -4.25 -4.78 -6.88
C MET A 45 -4.20 -3.30 -7.23
N ARG A 46 -5.23 -2.55 -6.86
CA ARG A 46 -5.34 -1.09 -7.02
C ARG A 46 -5.70 -0.46 -5.67
N ILE A 47 -4.74 0.25 -5.09
CA ILE A 47 -4.90 0.85 -3.77
C ILE A 47 -5.32 2.30 -3.93
N SER A 48 -6.39 2.70 -3.24
CA SER A 48 -6.97 4.03 -3.41
C SER A 48 -6.18 5.16 -2.76
N CYS A 49 -5.22 4.83 -1.89
CA CYS A 49 -4.27 5.76 -1.28
C CYS A 49 -2.84 5.60 -1.85
N PRO A 50 -1.92 6.55 -1.58
CA PRO A 50 -0.49 6.38 -1.82
C PRO A 50 0.08 5.40 -0.77
N PRO A 51 1.31 4.89 -0.96
CA PRO A 51 1.95 4.08 0.06
C PRO A 51 2.02 4.82 1.41
N LEU A 52 1.70 4.12 2.49
CA LEU A 52 1.84 4.66 3.86
C LEU A 52 3.29 4.56 4.28
N ILE A 53 4.06 5.64 4.19
CA ILE A 53 5.49 5.69 4.56
C ILE A 53 5.66 6.10 6.03
N TYR A 54 4.80 6.98 6.53
CA TYR A 54 4.93 7.54 7.88
C TYR A 54 3.77 7.08 8.78
N PRO A 55 4.03 6.78 10.06
CA PRO A 55 2.96 6.58 11.03
C PRO A 55 2.18 7.89 11.22
N CYS A 56 0.87 7.80 11.49
CA CYS A 56 0.10 9.00 11.83
C CYS A 56 0.47 9.50 13.23
N LYS A 57 0.72 10.81 13.35
CA LYS A 57 0.97 11.47 14.64
C LYS A 57 -0.30 11.65 15.49
N TYR A 58 -1.47 11.71 14.86
CA TYR A 58 -2.74 12.01 15.53
C TYR A 58 -3.59 10.78 15.84
N LEU A 59 -3.43 9.72 15.04
CA LEU A 59 -4.25 8.52 15.12
C LEU A 59 -3.35 7.30 15.25
N ASN A 60 -3.69 6.41 16.18
CA ASN A 60 -3.05 5.10 16.27
C ASN A 60 -3.84 4.12 15.41
N PHE A 61 -3.25 3.64 14.31
CA PHE A 61 -3.84 2.57 13.49
C PHE A 61 -3.64 1.16 14.08
N THR A 62 -2.85 1.05 15.15
CA THR A 62 -2.43 -0.21 15.75
C THR A 62 -2.19 -0.04 17.26
N ALA A 63 -2.28 -1.13 18.02
CA ALA A 63 -1.91 -1.15 19.44
C ALA A 63 -0.41 -0.90 19.68
N SER A 64 0.41 -1.21 18.67
CA SER A 64 1.84 -0.89 18.60
C SER A 64 2.07 0.45 17.90
N LYS A 65 2.98 1.26 18.45
CA LYS A 65 3.44 2.54 17.84
C LYS A 65 4.65 2.36 16.92
N SER A 66 5.04 1.11 16.63
CA SER A 66 6.22 0.84 15.79
C SER A 66 5.95 1.18 14.33
N GLU A 67 6.87 1.92 13.70
CA GLU A 67 6.84 2.21 12.26
C GLU A 67 6.92 0.92 11.41
N MET A 68 7.50 -0.14 11.98
CA MET A 68 7.63 -1.45 11.33
C MET A 68 6.31 -2.20 11.15
N GLU A 69 5.21 -1.66 11.67
CA GLU A 69 3.86 -2.11 11.31
C GLU A 69 3.57 -1.86 9.82
N LEU A 70 4.14 -0.79 9.24
CA LEU A 70 3.98 -0.44 7.84
C LEU A 70 4.80 -1.39 6.95
N ILE A 71 4.16 -1.99 5.97
CA ILE A 71 4.83 -2.88 5.01
C ILE A 71 5.94 -2.15 4.23
N THR A 72 5.74 -0.87 3.97
CA THR A 72 6.71 0.03 3.31
C THR A 72 8.01 0.11 4.12
N ARG A 73 7.93 0.35 5.43
CA ARG A 73 9.09 0.42 6.33
C ARG A 73 9.87 -0.90 6.41
N ARG A 74 9.15 -2.03 6.46
CA ARG A 74 9.80 -3.35 6.40
C ARG A 74 10.48 -3.62 5.06
N VAL A 75 9.93 -3.11 3.96
CA VAL A 75 10.54 -3.23 2.63
C VAL A 75 11.75 -2.32 2.51
N ILE A 76 11.69 -1.09 3.01
CA ILE A 76 12.83 -0.16 3.03
C ILE A 76 13.98 -0.75 3.86
N GLU A 77 13.70 -1.30 5.05
CA GLU A 77 14.71 -2.00 5.85
C GLU A 77 15.32 -3.19 5.08
N GLN A 78 14.52 -3.96 4.36
CA GLN A 78 15.05 -5.07 3.55
C GLN A 78 15.97 -4.59 2.42
N LEU A 79 15.65 -3.46 1.79
CA LEU A 79 16.39 -2.94 0.65
C LEU A 79 17.66 -2.19 1.08
N GLU A 80 17.61 -1.46 2.19
CA GLU A 80 18.62 -0.48 2.59
C GLU A 80 19.37 -0.86 3.89
N GLY A 81 18.85 -1.82 4.66
CA GLY A 81 19.36 -2.19 5.99
C GLY A 81 18.93 -1.26 7.14
N ASP A 82 18.28 -0.13 6.84
CA ASP A 82 17.69 0.80 7.81
C ASP A 82 16.31 1.28 7.30
N PRO A 83 15.21 1.08 8.06
CA PRO A 83 13.86 1.50 7.68
C PRO A 83 13.67 3.00 7.50
N ASN A 84 14.64 3.85 7.87
CA ASN A 84 14.58 5.31 7.78
C ASN A 84 15.41 5.89 6.62
N THR A 85 16.04 5.03 5.82
CA THR A 85 16.88 5.49 4.71
C THR A 85 16.05 6.15 3.63
N ASN A 86 16.35 7.43 3.34
CA ASN A 86 15.85 8.17 2.18
C ASN A 86 14.32 8.10 1.97
N LEU A 87 13.56 8.29 3.04
CA LEU A 87 12.09 8.18 3.01
C LEU A 87 11.42 9.09 1.97
N GLU A 88 11.98 10.27 1.71
CA GLU A 88 11.48 11.19 0.70
C GLU A 88 11.50 10.56 -0.70
N ALA A 89 12.58 9.85 -1.06
CA ALA A 89 12.63 9.14 -2.34
C ALA A 89 11.58 8.03 -2.41
N TYR A 90 11.41 7.25 -1.34
CA TYR A 90 10.39 6.21 -1.25
C TYR A 90 8.95 6.74 -1.24
N ALA A 91 8.73 7.98 -0.79
CA ALA A 91 7.43 8.65 -0.81
C ALA A 91 7.10 9.32 -2.16
N THR A 92 8.09 9.52 -3.02
CA THR A 92 7.95 10.24 -4.28
C THR A 92 7.71 9.27 -5.44
N GLU A 93 6.51 9.32 -6.04
CA GLU A 93 6.13 8.48 -7.18
C GLU A 93 7.10 8.66 -8.36
N GLY A 94 7.51 7.53 -8.96
CA GLY A 94 8.39 7.50 -10.14
C GLY A 94 9.89 7.53 -9.84
N THR A 95 10.31 7.64 -8.58
CA THR A 95 11.72 7.44 -8.22
C THR A 95 12.10 5.96 -8.31
N PRO A 96 13.39 5.62 -8.53
CA PRO A 96 13.85 4.24 -8.48
C PRO A 96 13.51 3.52 -7.16
N GLN A 97 13.61 4.24 -6.04
CA GLN A 97 13.28 3.74 -4.70
C GLN A 97 11.80 3.41 -4.56
N TYR A 98 10.92 4.31 -5.01
CA TYR A 98 9.48 4.09 -5.01
C TYR A 98 9.11 2.85 -5.83
N GLU A 99 9.61 2.76 -7.06
CA GLU A 99 9.31 1.62 -7.94
C GLU A 99 9.85 0.30 -7.37
N ALA A 100 11.06 0.32 -6.79
CA ALA A 100 11.63 -0.85 -6.11
C ALA A 100 10.77 -1.29 -4.91
N MET A 101 10.32 -0.34 -4.08
CA MET A 101 9.45 -0.64 -2.96
C MET A 101 8.11 -1.22 -3.41
N VAL A 102 7.45 -0.61 -4.40
CA VAL A 102 6.16 -1.11 -4.91
C VAL A 102 6.32 -2.52 -5.49
N GLU A 103 7.41 -2.77 -6.21
CA GLU A 103 7.70 -4.08 -6.78
C GLU A 103 7.99 -5.14 -5.70
N GLU A 104 8.72 -4.80 -4.64
CA GLU A 104 8.93 -5.72 -3.51
C GLU A 104 7.64 -5.99 -2.72
N ILE A 105 6.78 -4.98 -2.53
CA ILE A 105 5.44 -5.17 -1.94
C ILE A 105 4.61 -6.10 -2.83
N ARG A 106 4.61 -5.89 -4.15
CA ARG A 106 3.90 -6.75 -5.12
C ARG A 106 4.33 -8.20 -4.97
N LYS A 107 5.64 -8.47 -4.93
CA LYS A 107 6.20 -9.82 -4.74
C LYS A 107 5.79 -10.43 -3.40
N LYS A 108 5.95 -9.71 -2.30
CA LYS A 108 5.59 -10.18 -0.94
C LYS A 108 4.12 -10.56 -0.82
N LEU A 109 3.25 -9.85 -1.53
CA LEU A 109 1.80 -10.09 -1.56
C LEU A 109 1.36 -11.06 -2.67
N GLN A 110 2.30 -11.59 -3.48
CA GLN A 110 2.04 -12.52 -4.58
C GLN A 110 1.08 -11.97 -5.66
N LEU A 111 1.09 -10.66 -5.86
CA LEU A 111 0.22 -9.98 -6.82
C LEU A 111 0.78 -10.04 -8.23
N THR A 112 -0.07 -10.15 -9.25
CA THR A 112 0.36 -10.00 -10.65
C THR A 112 0.79 -8.56 -10.94
N SER A 113 0.05 -7.57 -10.42
CA SER A 113 0.45 -6.17 -10.48
C SER A 113 -0.07 -5.41 -9.26
N LEU A 114 0.65 -4.38 -8.85
CA LEU A 114 0.25 -3.48 -7.78
C LEU A 114 0.37 -2.04 -8.28
N LYS A 115 -0.64 -1.23 -8.01
CA LYS A 115 -0.56 0.22 -8.20
C LYS A 115 -1.23 0.91 -7.02
N PHE A 116 -0.57 1.96 -6.53
CA PHE A 116 -1.14 2.90 -5.58
C PHE A 116 -1.69 4.12 -6.31
N CYS A 117 -2.63 4.80 -5.67
CA CYS A 117 -3.09 6.11 -6.14
C CYS A 117 -2.03 7.15 -5.79
N SER A 118 -1.83 8.13 -6.66
CA SER A 118 -0.86 9.20 -6.39
C SER A 118 -1.40 10.18 -5.36
N ILE A 119 -0.50 10.83 -4.63
CA ILE A 119 -0.86 11.86 -3.66
C ILE A 119 -1.60 13.02 -4.34
N GLN A 120 -1.17 13.40 -5.55
CA GLN A 120 -1.79 14.47 -6.32
C GLN A 120 -3.24 14.12 -6.69
N LYS A 121 -3.49 12.90 -7.16
CA LYS A 121 -4.85 12.45 -7.50
C LYS A 121 -5.80 12.50 -6.30
N ILE A 122 -5.29 12.22 -5.10
CA ILE A 122 -6.10 12.29 -3.87
C ILE A 122 -6.38 13.73 -3.49
N ILE A 123 -5.39 14.61 -3.57
CA ILE A 123 -5.57 16.06 -3.35
C ILE A 123 -6.63 16.60 -4.34
N ASP A 124 -6.50 16.25 -5.62
CA ASP A 124 -7.44 16.65 -6.67
C ASP A 124 -8.85 16.11 -6.40
N ALA A 125 -8.97 14.85 -5.98
CA ALA A 125 -10.25 14.22 -5.66
C ALA A 125 -10.93 14.82 -4.41
N ILE A 126 -10.15 15.25 -3.41
CA ILE A 126 -10.67 15.94 -2.22
C ILE A 126 -11.13 17.35 -2.58
N GLY A 127 -10.50 18.00 -3.56
CA GLY A 127 -10.87 19.34 -4.04
C GLY A 127 -10.45 20.48 -3.10
N LEU A 128 -9.51 20.22 -2.18
CA LEU A 128 -8.92 21.23 -1.29
C LEU A 128 -7.44 21.43 -1.62
N PRO A 129 -6.87 22.63 -1.41
CA PRO A 129 -5.44 22.84 -1.60
C PRO A 129 -4.63 21.99 -0.61
N LYS A 130 -3.47 21.47 -1.04
CA LYS A 130 -2.61 20.61 -0.20
C LYS A 130 -2.34 21.18 1.19
N CYS A 131 -2.14 22.49 1.33
CA CYS A 131 -1.89 23.16 2.62
C CYS A 131 -3.07 23.09 3.62
N LYS A 132 -4.24 22.60 3.20
CA LYS A 132 -5.44 22.36 4.02
C LYS A 132 -5.70 20.86 4.24
N ILE A 133 -4.86 19.98 3.68
CA ILE A 133 -4.99 18.52 3.79
C ILE A 133 -3.75 18.01 4.51
N CYS A 134 -3.94 17.20 5.55
CA CYS A 134 -2.81 16.48 6.14
C CYS A 134 -2.44 15.31 5.24
N THR A 135 -1.21 15.28 4.74
CA THR A 135 -0.68 14.18 3.93
C THR A 135 0.47 13.44 4.59
N HIS A 136 0.64 13.64 5.91
CA HIS A 136 1.81 13.22 6.66
C HIS A 136 2.12 11.73 6.48
N CYS A 137 1.09 10.89 6.51
CA CYS A 137 1.25 9.44 6.36
C CYS A 137 1.90 9.02 5.03
N PHE A 138 1.81 9.86 4.00
CA PHE A 138 2.28 9.56 2.64
C PHE A 138 3.64 10.18 2.36
N ASP A 139 3.78 11.49 2.62
CA ASP A 139 4.96 12.28 2.24
C ASP A 139 5.64 13.00 3.40
N GLY A 140 5.23 12.71 4.64
CA GLY A 140 5.77 13.34 5.83
C GLY A 140 5.27 14.77 6.04
N THR A 141 4.51 15.36 5.12
CA THR A 141 4.07 16.76 5.22
C THR A 141 2.69 16.89 5.89
N GLY A 142 2.57 17.81 6.84
CA GLY A 142 1.35 18.04 7.62
C GLY A 142 1.66 19.01 8.77
N ARG A 143 0.68 19.79 9.22
CA ARG A 143 0.89 20.81 10.27
C ARG A 143 1.22 20.16 11.61
N ASP A 144 2.41 20.40 12.16
CA ASP A 144 2.66 20.15 13.58
C ASP A 144 1.67 20.92 14.47
#